data_AF-A0A8K1LFU9-F1
#
_entry.id   AF-A0A8K1LFU9-F1
#
_cell.length_a   1.000
_cell.length_b   1.000
_cell.length_c   1.000
_cell.angle_alpha   90.00
_cell.angle_beta   90.00
_cell.angle_gamma   90.00
#
_symmetry.space_group_name_H-M   'P 1'
#
loop_
_entity.id
_entity.type
_entity.pdbx_description
1 polymer ?
#
loop_
_entity_poly.entity_id
_entity_poly.type
_entity_poly.pdbx_seq_one_letter_code
_entity_poly.pdbx_strand_id
1 'polypeptide(L)'
;MEKSYVSMFLLLIVISCALAKDAGKKDSKDTTAKPKLPQTLSRGWGDQLIWTQTYEEALFRAKHSQKPLMIIHHLEDCPHSQALKKVFAEHKDIQKLAEKFILLNLVYETTDKNLAPDGQYVPRVLFIDPSLTVRADITGRYSNRLYAYEPSDISLSGLKALQVFQHMNGSYPGSLGMCSSQTQQLPEQLQKVLNIDAENSSTPEEMEFHIKFMTTLCFQFLLFPFKTSR
;
A
#
# COMPACT_ATOMS: atom_id res chain seq x y z
N MET A 1 -45.29 -20.17 -40.68
CA MET A 1 -44.97 -20.06 -39.23
C MET A 1 -44.11 -18.84 -38.87
N GLU A 2 -43.66 -18.01 -39.82
CA GLU A 2 -42.71 -16.91 -39.53
C GLU A 2 -43.36 -15.62 -39.00
N LYS A 3 -44.64 -15.35 -39.33
CA LYS A 3 -45.32 -14.11 -38.94
C LYS A 3 -45.73 -14.04 -37.45
N SER A 4 -45.77 -15.19 -36.77
CA SER A 4 -46.17 -15.28 -35.36
C SER A 4 -45.02 -14.86 -34.42
N TYR A 5 -43.78 -15.21 -34.76
CA TYR A 5 -42.60 -14.86 -33.95
C TYR A 5 -42.31 -13.37 -33.97
N VAL A 6 -42.44 -12.70 -35.12
CA VAL A 6 -42.21 -11.25 -35.22
C VAL A 6 -43.17 -10.46 -34.32
N SER A 7 -44.44 -10.87 -34.27
CA SER A 7 -45.44 -10.26 -33.37
C SER A 7 -45.11 -10.52 -31.90
N MET A 8 -44.59 -11.70 -31.56
CA MET A 8 -44.23 -12.05 -30.19
C MET A 8 -42.95 -11.33 -29.72
N PHE A 9 -41.96 -11.18 -30.61
CA PHE A 9 -40.73 -10.42 -30.36
C PHE A 9 -40.99 -8.93 -30.18
N LEU A 10 -41.89 -8.34 -30.98
CA LEU A 10 -42.28 -6.93 -30.81
C LEU A 10 -42.97 -6.70 -29.46
N LEU A 11 -43.80 -7.65 -29.02
CA LEU A 11 -44.48 -7.55 -27.72
C LEU A 11 -43.48 -7.63 -26.55
N LEU A 12 -42.47 -8.51 -26.66
CA LEU A 12 -41.41 -8.60 -25.65
C LEU A 12 -40.56 -7.33 -25.58
N ILE A 13 -40.20 -6.73 -26.71
CA ILE A 13 -39.41 -5.49 -26.74
C ILE A 13 -40.17 -4.34 -26.05
N VAL A 14 -41.48 -4.23 -26.29
CA VAL A 14 -42.32 -3.19 -25.66
C VAL A 14 -42.41 -3.38 -24.15
N ILE A 15 -42.54 -4.63 -23.68
CA ILE A 15 -42.56 -4.94 -22.23
C ILE A 15 -41.20 -4.61 -21.59
N SER A 16 -40.07 -4.91 -22.25
CA SER A 16 -38.73 -4.56 -21.76
C SER A 16 -38.51 -3.04 -21.70
N CYS A 17 -39.06 -2.27 -22.64
CA CYS A 17 -38.96 -0.81 -22.62
C CYS A 17 -39.84 -0.15 -21.54
N ALA A 18 -40.97 -0.77 -21.18
CA ALA A 18 -41.86 -0.27 -20.11
C ALA A 18 -41.26 -0.45 -18.71
N LEU A 19 -40.47 -1.51 -18.48
CA LEU A 19 -39.81 -1.77 -17.20
C LEU A 19 -38.52 -0.97 -17.00
N ALA A 20 -37.99 -0.30 -18.04
CA ALA A 20 -36.79 0.53 -17.96
C ALA A 20 -37.05 1.96 -17.44
N LYS A 21 -38.30 2.27 -17.02
CA LYS A 21 -38.74 3.63 -16.73
C LYS A 21 -39.36 3.82 -15.35
N ASP A 22 -38.80 3.17 -14.33
CA ASP A 22 -38.96 3.62 -12.94
C ASP A 22 -37.75 3.20 -12.10
N ALA A 23 -36.72 4.04 -12.10
CA ALA A 23 -35.59 3.94 -11.18
C ALA A 23 -35.06 5.34 -10.87
N GLY A 24 -35.72 5.98 -9.91
CA GLY A 24 -35.10 6.79 -8.85
C GLY A 24 -34.17 7.92 -9.25
N LYS A 25 -34.67 9.16 -9.12
CA LYS A 25 -33.85 10.29 -8.67
C LYS A 25 -33.23 9.92 -7.31
N LYS A 26 -31.91 9.77 -7.27
CA LYS A 26 -31.13 9.77 -6.03
C LYS A 26 -29.94 10.69 -6.26
N ASP A 27 -29.95 11.82 -5.56
CA ASP A 27 -28.84 12.77 -5.54
C ASP A 27 -27.59 12.06 -5.01
N SER A 28 -26.72 11.65 -5.93
CA SER A 28 -25.42 11.07 -5.61
C SER A 28 -24.45 12.21 -5.34
N LYS A 29 -24.33 12.56 -4.05
CA LYS A 29 -23.20 13.31 -3.51
C LYS A 29 -21.95 12.47 -3.76
N ASP A 30 -21.18 12.87 -4.76
CA ASP A 30 -19.85 12.34 -5.05
C ASP A 30 -18.96 12.51 -3.80
N THR A 31 -18.72 11.40 -3.14
CA THR A 31 -17.63 11.26 -2.17
C THR A 31 -17.10 9.85 -2.40
N THR A 32 -16.12 9.79 -3.28
CA THR A 32 -15.23 8.66 -3.54
C THR A 32 -14.52 8.29 -2.23
N ALA A 33 -15.20 7.53 -1.37
CA ALA A 33 -14.65 7.02 -0.13
C ALA A 33 -13.70 5.86 -0.44
N LYS A 34 -12.42 6.18 -0.62
CA LYS A 34 -11.34 5.20 -0.38
C LYS A 34 -11.55 4.55 0.99
N PRO A 35 -11.29 3.24 1.16
CA PRO A 35 -11.36 2.60 2.47
C PRO A 35 -10.43 3.36 3.44
N LYS A 36 -11.00 4.02 4.44
CA LYS A 36 -10.23 4.59 5.54
C LYS A 36 -9.76 3.43 6.40
N LEU A 37 -8.50 3.04 6.21
CA LEU A 37 -7.80 2.16 7.13
C LEU A 37 -7.93 2.70 8.56
N PRO A 38 -7.92 1.85 9.60
CA PRO A 38 -8.09 2.28 10.98
C PRO A 38 -7.11 3.43 11.29
N GLN A 39 -7.67 4.56 11.70
CA GLN A 39 -7.02 5.88 11.84
C GLN A 39 -5.93 5.95 12.93
N THR A 40 -5.42 4.83 13.43
CA THR A 40 -4.50 4.81 14.59
C THR A 40 -3.03 4.64 14.20
N LEU A 41 -2.71 4.18 12.99
CA LEU A 41 -1.31 3.93 12.59
C LEU A 41 -0.55 5.21 12.23
N SER A 42 -1.25 6.26 11.77
CA SER A 42 -0.66 7.55 11.42
C SER A 42 -0.10 8.28 12.65
N ARG A 43 -0.68 8.10 13.84
CA ARG A 43 -0.30 8.78 15.10
C ARG A 43 -0.17 10.31 15.00
N GLY A 44 -0.83 10.92 14.01
CA GLY A 44 -0.74 12.36 13.71
C GLY A 44 0.33 12.77 12.70
N TRP A 45 1.04 11.83 12.06
CA TRP A 45 1.95 12.11 10.94
C TRP A 45 1.24 12.34 9.61
N GLY A 46 -0.06 12.08 9.51
CA GLY A 46 -0.81 12.29 8.27
C GLY A 46 -1.89 11.24 8.11
N ASP A 47 -3.11 11.59 8.51
CA ASP A 47 -4.24 10.66 8.58
C ASP A 47 -4.82 10.31 7.20
N GLN A 48 -4.42 11.06 6.17
CA GLN A 48 -4.80 10.82 4.78
C GLN A 48 -3.91 9.77 4.10
N LEU A 49 -2.76 9.45 4.71
CA LEU A 49 -1.75 8.54 4.17
C LEU A 49 -2.00 7.10 4.62
N ILE A 50 -1.56 6.15 3.80
CA ILE A 50 -1.64 4.72 4.09
C ILE A 50 -0.36 4.28 4.79
N TRP A 51 -0.47 4.00 6.08
CA TRP A 51 0.64 3.53 6.92
C TRP A 51 0.63 2.01 7.03
N THR A 52 1.80 1.38 6.90
CA THR A 52 1.99 -0.06 7.18
C THR A 52 2.16 -0.28 8.67
N GLN A 53 1.73 -1.44 9.16
CA GLN A 53 1.74 -1.73 10.59
C GLN A 53 3.09 -2.30 11.05
N THR A 54 3.67 -3.21 10.26
CA THR A 54 4.90 -3.93 10.62
C THR A 54 6.03 -3.68 9.63
N TYR A 55 7.27 -3.90 10.07
CA TYR A 55 8.46 -3.70 9.24
C TYR A 55 8.53 -4.72 8.10
N GLU A 56 8.19 -5.96 8.38
CA GLU A 56 8.22 -7.07 7.43
C GLU A 56 7.19 -6.85 6.31
N GLU A 57 5.99 -6.39 6.68
CA GLU A 57 4.95 -6.02 5.72
C GLU A 57 5.42 -4.86 4.83
N ALA A 58 6.06 -3.85 5.42
CA ALA A 58 6.57 -2.70 4.70
C ALA A 58 7.64 -3.10 3.67
N LEU A 59 8.58 -3.97 4.06
CA LEU A 59 9.61 -4.51 3.17
C LEU A 59 9.01 -5.37 2.05
N PHE A 60 8.03 -6.22 2.37
CA PHE A 60 7.32 -7.03 1.38
C PHE A 60 6.62 -6.16 0.34
N ARG A 61 5.88 -5.13 0.79
CA ARG A 61 5.20 -4.17 -0.08
C ARG A 61 6.19 -3.34 -0.91
N ALA A 62 7.30 -2.91 -0.32
CA ALA A 62 8.33 -2.14 -1.03
C ALA A 62 8.91 -2.94 -2.21
N LYS A 63 9.26 -4.21 -1.97
CA LYS A 63 9.77 -5.12 -3.00
C LYS A 63 8.73 -5.45 -4.06
N HIS A 64 7.48 -5.74 -3.66
CA HIS A 64 6.42 -6.11 -4.60
C HIS A 64 5.95 -4.92 -5.46
N SER A 65 5.81 -3.74 -4.86
CA SER A 65 5.35 -2.54 -5.56
C SER A 65 6.47 -1.74 -6.22
N GLN A 66 7.73 -2.16 -6.07
CA GLN A 66 8.92 -1.43 -6.53
C GLN A 66 8.91 0.04 -6.08
N LYS A 67 8.47 0.26 -4.83
CA LYS A 67 8.39 1.59 -4.21
C LYS A 67 9.38 1.70 -3.07
N PRO A 68 10.13 2.81 -2.96
CA PRO A 68 10.98 3.04 -1.81
C PRO A 68 10.14 3.12 -0.52
N LEU A 69 10.73 2.66 0.57
CA LEU A 69 10.15 2.65 1.90
C LEU A 69 10.74 3.81 2.70
N MET A 70 9.87 4.61 3.31
CA MET A 70 10.22 5.66 4.24
C MET A 70 9.83 5.23 5.65
N ILE A 71 10.81 5.19 6.55
CA ILE A 71 10.63 4.76 7.93
C ILE A 71 10.87 5.94 8.85
N ILE A 72 9.91 6.18 9.73
CA ILE A 72 10.00 7.21 10.75
C ILE A 72 10.07 6.53 12.11
N HIS A 73 11.22 6.68 12.79
CA HIS A 73 11.38 6.31 14.18
C HIS A 73 11.11 7.52 15.05
N HIS A 74 10.19 7.40 16.00
CA HIS A 74 9.80 8.49 16.88
C HIS A 74 9.34 7.97 18.25
N LEU A 75 9.25 8.86 19.23
CA LEU A 75 8.58 8.56 20.50
C LEU A 75 7.44 9.54 20.72
N GLU A 76 6.35 9.06 21.30
CA GLU A 76 5.18 9.90 21.60
C GLU A 76 5.48 10.94 22.68
N ASP A 77 6.34 10.60 23.65
CA ASP A 77 6.72 11.46 24.78
C ASP A 77 7.93 12.38 24.52
N CYS A 78 8.35 12.53 23.26
CA CYS A 78 9.51 13.35 22.90
C CYS A 78 9.10 14.70 22.26
N PRO A 79 9.49 15.86 22.83
CA PRO A 79 9.15 17.17 22.27
C PRO A 79 9.62 17.39 20.83
N HIS A 80 10.83 16.91 20.48
CA HIS A 80 11.37 17.03 19.12
C HIS A 80 10.57 16.21 18.10
N SER A 81 10.13 15.00 18.49
CA SER A 81 9.29 14.15 17.65
C SER A 81 7.91 14.78 17.42
N GLN A 82 7.30 15.34 18.48
CA GLN A 82 6.01 16.02 18.37
C GLN A 82 6.08 17.27 17.48
N ALA A 83 7.15 18.06 17.59
CA ALA A 83 7.35 19.25 16.77
C ALA A 83 7.50 18.90 15.29
N LEU A 84 8.32 17.88 14.97
CA LEU A 84 8.50 17.42 13.59
C LEU A 84 7.19 16.85 13.02
N LYS A 85 6.48 16.06 13.81
CA LYS A 85 5.18 15.47 13.45
C LYS A 85 4.15 16.54 13.05
N LYS A 86 4.04 17.60 13.85
CA LYS A 86 3.10 18.71 13.58
C LYS A 86 3.40 19.36 12.24
N VAL A 87 4.66 19.69 11.99
CA VAL A 87 5.09 20.36 10.76
C VAL A 87 4.96 19.45 9.55
N PHE A 88 5.30 18.17 9.67
CA PHE A 88 5.07 17.17 8.61
C PHE A 88 3.57 17.06 8.23
N ALA A 89 2.68 17.08 9.22
CA ALA A 89 1.23 17.05 9.00
C ALA A 89 0.67 18.35 8.38
N GLU A 90 1.37 19.47 8.52
CA GLU A 90 0.97 20.76 7.94
C GLU A 90 1.42 20.91 6.48
N HIS A 91 2.59 20.37 6.12
CA HIS A 91 3.15 20.47 4.77
C HIS A 91 2.52 19.48 3.78
N LYS A 92 1.54 19.96 3.01
CA LYS A 92 0.84 19.20 1.96
C LYS A 92 1.76 18.65 0.86
N ASP A 93 2.82 19.38 0.50
CA ASP A 93 3.72 18.94 -0.57
C ASP A 93 4.52 17.70 -0.17
N ILE A 94 4.88 17.61 1.11
CA ILE A 94 5.58 16.45 1.66
C ILE A 94 4.64 15.27 1.78
N GLN A 95 3.38 15.49 2.15
CA GLN A 95 2.37 14.42 2.14
C GLN A 95 2.14 13.85 0.74
N LYS A 96 2.04 14.71 -0.28
CA LYS A 96 1.95 14.27 -1.69
C LYS A 96 3.19 13.47 -2.12
N LEU A 97 4.37 13.84 -1.62
CA LEU A 97 5.57 13.05 -1.83
C LEU A 97 5.49 11.71 -1.11
N ALA A 98 5.08 11.70 0.16
CA ALA A 98 4.95 10.52 1.01
C ALA A 98 4.00 9.47 0.41
N GLU A 99 2.95 9.86 -0.33
CA GLU A 99 2.07 8.94 -1.06
C GLU A 99 2.80 8.04 -2.09
N LYS A 100 3.97 8.48 -2.57
CA LYS A 100 4.79 7.72 -3.52
C LYS A 100 5.64 6.65 -2.83
N PHE A 101 5.77 6.72 -1.51
CA PHE A 101 6.53 5.79 -0.69
C PHE A 101 5.60 4.79 -0.01
N ILE A 102 6.18 3.67 0.40
CA ILE A 102 5.58 2.88 1.48
C ILE A 102 5.97 3.55 2.80
N LEU A 103 5.01 3.79 3.68
CA LEU A 103 5.22 4.57 4.90
C LEU A 103 5.11 3.68 6.13
N LEU A 104 6.16 3.67 6.94
CA LEU A 104 6.19 2.92 8.19
C LEU A 104 6.50 3.85 9.36
N ASN A 105 5.71 3.70 10.41
CA ASN A 105 5.84 4.47 11.64
C ASN A 105 6.23 3.55 12.80
N LEU A 106 7.43 3.72 13.33
CA LEU A 106 7.98 2.93 14.43
C LEU A 106 8.10 3.77 15.70
N VAL A 107 7.54 3.25 16.79
CA VAL A 107 7.68 3.81 18.15
C VAL A 107 8.79 3.08 18.92
N TYR A 108 8.91 1.78 18.70
CA TYR A 108 9.91 0.93 19.32
C TYR A 108 11.04 0.64 18.35
N GLU A 109 12.23 0.47 18.90
CA GLU A 109 13.41 0.06 18.14
C GLU A 109 13.26 -1.36 17.60
N THR A 110 13.74 -1.58 16.39
CA THR A 110 13.78 -2.90 15.74
C THR A 110 15.04 -3.67 16.10
N THR A 111 15.06 -4.97 15.80
CA THR A 111 16.24 -5.84 15.95
C THR A 111 17.35 -5.56 14.93
N ASP A 112 17.02 -4.91 13.81
CA ASP A 112 17.97 -4.62 12.72
C ASP A 112 18.88 -3.43 13.06
N LYS A 113 20.20 -3.67 13.09
CA LYS A 113 21.23 -2.65 13.34
C LYS A 113 21.38 -1.67 12.19
N ASN A 114 20.96 -2.05 10.97
CA ASN A 114 21.04 -1.17 9.80
C ASN A 114 20.07 0.02 9.89
N LEU A 115 19.06 -0.07 10.77
CA LEU A 115 18.11 1.02 11.04
C LEU A 115 18.62 2.03 12.08
N ALA A 116 19.81 1.81 12.65
CA ALA A 116 20.43 2.73 13.61
C ALA A 116 21.97 2.76 13.46
N PRO A 117 22.51 3.10 12.27
CA PRO A 117 23.96 3.05 12.03
C PRO A 117 24.75 4.11 12.82
N ASP A 118 24.11 5.22 13.21
CA ASP A 118 24.70 6.33 13.97
C ASP A 118 24.09 6.48 15.38
N GLY A 119 23.28 5.51 15.81
CA GLY A 119 22.69 5.44 17.16
C GLY A 119 21.16 5.51 17.20
N GLN A 120 20.61 5.35 18.41
CA GLN A 120 19.17 5.22 18.67
C GLN A 120 18.55 6.52 19.24
N TYR A 121 18.83 7.67 18.65
CA TYR A 121 18.19 8.95 19.03
C TYR A 121 16.85 9.13 18.31
N VAL A 122 15.93 9.97 18.80
CA VAL A 122 14.66 10.25 18.10
C VAL A 122 14.45 11.76 17.89
N PRO A 123 13.77 12.21 16.81
CA PRO A 123 13.24 11.42 15.69
C PRO A 123 14.30 11.07 14.62
N ARG A 124 14.11 9.95 13.90
CA ARG A 124 14.94 9.55 12.75
C ARG A 124 14.07 9.24 11.53
N VAL A 125 14.52 9.69 10.36
CA VAL A 125 13.87 9.37 9.09
C VAL A 125 14.87 8.66 8.19
N LEU A 126 14.55 7.42 7.84
CA LEU A 126 15.38 6.55 7.02
C LEU A 126 14.64 6.19 5.74
N PHE A 127 15.41 5.95 4.68
CA PHE A 127 14.90 5.51 3.40
C PHE A 127 15.51 4.16 3.05
N ILE A 128 14.69 3.24 2.56
CA ILE A 128 15.10 1.93 2.08
C ILE A 128 14.67 1.80 0.63
N ASP A 129 15.59 1.37 -0.21
CA ASP A 129 15.31 1.08 -1.61
C ASP A 129 14.52 -0.23 -1.76
N PRO A 130 13.80 -0.45 -2.88
CA PRO A 130 13.12 -1.72 -3.14
C PRO A 130 14.04 -2.95 -3.19
N SER A 131 15.35 -2.74 -3.33
CA SER A 131 16.41 -3.74 -3.15
C SER A 131 16.62 -4.18 -1.69
N LEU A 132 15.85 -3.64 -0.75
CA LEU A 132 15.94 -3.87 0.70
C LEU A 132 17.26 -3.36 1.32
N THR A 133 17.88 -2.37 0.69
CA THR A 133 19.11 -1.73 1.17
C THR A 133 18.79 -0.38 1.78
N VAL A 134 19.26 -0.14 3.01
CA VAL A 134 19.13 1.17 3.69
C VAL A 134 20.01 2.19 2.98
N ARG A 135 19.43 3.35 2.63
CA ARG A 135 20.11 4.44 1.92
C ARG A 135 20.84 5.36 2.89
N ALA A 136 22.01 4.90 3.32
CA ALA A 136 22.90 5.63 4.22
C ALA A 136 23.60 6.84 3.57
N ASP A 137 23.53 6.98 2.25
CA ASP A 137 23.98 8.15 1.50
C ASP A 137 23.10 9.39 1.73
N ILE A 138 21.86 9.17 2.18
CA ILE A 138 20.87 10.23 2.35
C ILE A 138 20.88 10.70 3.80
N THR A 139 21.77 11.66 4.04
CA THR A 139 21.95 12.29 5.34
C THR A 139 21.34 13.68 5.38
N GLY A 140 20.91 14.06 6.57
CA GLY A 140 20.40 15.37 6.95
C GLY A 140 21.52 16.37 7.18
N ARG A 141 21.22 17.43 7.94
CA ARG A 141 22.12 18.56 8.16
C ARG A 141 23.17 18.31 9.25
N TYR A 142 22.87 17.48 10.24
CA TYR A 142 23.67 17.34 11.44
C TYR A 142 24.69 16.20 11.30
N SER A 143 25.98 16.50 11.43
CA SER A 143 27.06 15.50 11.31
C SER A 143 27.08 14.48 12.46
N ASN A 144 26.59 14.87 13.63
CA ASN A 144 26.50 14.00 14.80
C ASN A 144 25.21 13.15 14.82
N ARG A 145 24.23 13.50 14.00
CA ARG A 145 22.91 12.85 13.91
C ARG A 145 22.44 12.90 12.46
N LEU A 146 22.93 11.95 11.67
CA LEU A 146 22.81 11.98 10.21
C LEU A 146 21.37 11.84 9.72
N TYR A 147 20.47 11.24 10.50
CA TYR A 147 19.06 11.03 10.11
C TYR A 147 18.08 11.83 10.96
N ALA A 148 18.59 12.73 11.81
CA ALA A 148 17.76 13.69 12.53
C ALA A 148 17.31 14.82 11.61
N TYR A 149 16.02 15.18 11.73
CA TYR A 149 15.45 16.35 11.07
C TYR A 149 14.76 17.21 12.12
N GLU A 150 15.06 18.51 12.09
CA GLU A 150 14.32 19.49 12.87
C GLU A 150 13.12 20.01 12.09
N PRO A 151 12.13 20.64 12.74
CA PRO A 151 10.98 21.22 12.06
C PRO A 151 11.35 22.23 10.96
N SER A 152 12.45 22.96 11.14
CA SER A 152 13.02 23.88 10.15
C SER A 152 13.60 23.18 8.91
N ASP A 153 14.04 21.92 9.06
CA ASP A 153 14.67 21.12 8.02
C ASP A 153 13.66 20.22 7.28
N ILE A 154 12.36 20.42 7.50
CA ILE A 154 11.31 19.58 6.89
C ILE A 154 11.34 19.65 5.36
N SER A 155 11.61 20.82 4.80
CA SER A 155 11.77 21.00 3.35
C SER A 155 13.00 20.24 2.84
N LEU A 156 14.08 20.18 3.63
CA LEU A 156 15.26 19.39 3.30
C LEU A 156 14.92 17.89 3.29
N SER A 157 14.20 17.40 4.29
CA SER A 157 13.70 16.00 4.31
C SER A 157 12.88 15.67 3.06
N GLY A 158 11.98 16.58 2.66
CA GLY A 158 11.20 16.44 1.42
C GLY A 158 12.07 16.40 0.16
N LEU A 159 13.08 17.26 0.05
CA LEU A 159 14.04 17.24 -1.06
C LEU A 159 14.86 15.96 -1.12
N LYS A 160 15.27 15.44 0.05
CA LYS A 160 15.99 14.16 0.15
C LYS A 160 15.10 12.99 -0.26
N ALA A 161 13.83 12.96 0.19
CA ALA A 161 12.86 11.99 -0.29
C ALA A 161 12.67 12.09 -1.81
N LEU A 162 12.55 13.30 -2.37
CA LEU A 162 12.45 13.49 -3.81
C LEU A 162 13.67 12.93 -4.55
N GLN A 163 14.87 13.13 -4.01
CA GLN A 163 16.11 12.58 -4.54
C GLN A 163 16.08 11.04 -4.59
N VAL A 164 15.61 10.37 -3.52
CA VAL A 164 15.38 8.90 -3.52
C VAL A 164 14.51 8.51 -4.70
N PHE A 165 13.34 9.16 -4.80
CA PHE A 165 12.34 8.84 -5.80
C PHE A 165 12.85 9.07 -7.23
N GLN A 166 13.63 10.13 -7.45
CA GLN A 166 14.24 10.42 -8.74
C GLN A 166 15.34 9.42 -9.11
N HIS A 167 16.21 9.03 -8.16
CA HIS A 167 17.20 7.98 -8.40
C HIS A 167 16.54 6.66 -8.82
N MET A 168 15.40 6.31 -8.20
CA MET A 168 14.63 5.13 -8.59
C MET A 168 14.08 5.24 -10.02
N ASN A 169 13.53 6.38 -10.41
CA ASN A 169 12.98 6.55 -11.77
C ASN A 169 14.08 6.69 -12.85
N GLY A 170 15.27 7.16 -12.49
CA GLY A 170 16.41 7.29 -13.40
C GLY A 170 17.22 6.01 -13.59
N SER A 171 17.34 5.18 -12.54
CA SER A 171 18.06 3.90 -12.61
C SER A 171 17.23 2.75 -13.18
N TYR A 172 15.91 2.87 -13.27
CA TYR A 172 15.03 1.86 -13.89
C TYR A 172 14.29 2.45 -15.11
N PRO A 173 14.94 2.56 -16.28
CA PRO A 173 14.23 2.82 -17.52
C PRO A 173 13.45 1.55 -17.92
N GLY A 174 12.18 1.48 -17.49
CA GLY A 174 11.23 0.48 -17.96
C GLY A 174 11.04 -0.73 -17.05
N SER A 175 9.94 -0.72 -16.30
CA SER A 175 9.24 -1.94 -15.93
C SER A 175 7.73 -1.77 -16.12
N LEU A 176 7.34 -1.39 -17.34
CA LEU A 176 6.14 -1.99 -17.94
C LEU A 176 6.62 -3.30 -18.57
N GLY A 177 6.93 -4.27 -17.71
CA GLY A 177 7.52 -5.54 -18.07
C GLY A 177 6.82 -6.62 -17.27
N MET A 178 6.04 -7.41 -18.01
CA MET A 178 5.29 -8.60 -17.61
C MET A 178 5.81 -9.31 -16.36
N CYS A 179 4.88 -9.64 -15.46
CA CYS A 179 5.07 -10.68 -14.46
C CYS A 179 5.27 -12.02 -15.19
N SER A 180 6.51 -12.36 -15.53
CA SER A 180 6.91 -13.70 -15.94
C SER A 180 7.62 -14.38 -14.76
N SER A 181 6.85 -15.22 -14.06
CA SER A 181 7.29 -16.44 -13.35
C SER A 181 8.80 -16.63 -13.21
N GLN A 182 9.39 -16.07 -12.15
CA GLN A 182 10.62 -16.60 -11.56
C GLN A 182 10.48 -16.59 -10.04
N THR A 183 10.23 -17.78 -9.51
CA THR A 183 10.43 -18.11 -8.09
C THR A 183 11.90 -17.84 -7.77
N GLN A 184 12.20 -16.76 -7.05
CA GLN A 184 13.52 -16.52 -6.49
C GLN A 184 13.43 -16.47 -4.97
N GLN A 185 14.19 -17.39 -4.39
CA GLN A 185 14.34 -17.74 -2.99
C GLN A 185 14.30 -16.54 -2.03
N LEU A 186 13.44 -16.65 -1.02
CA LEU A 186 13.40 -15.78 0.14
C LEU A 186 14.66 -16.03 1.00
N PRO A 187 15.32 -15.00 1.55
CA PRO A 187 16.47 -15.20 2.43
C PRO A 187 16.07 -16.07 3.64
N GLU A 188 16.94 -17.03 4.01
CA GLU A 188 16.69 -18.07 5.04
C GLU A 188 16.15 -17.52 6.38
N GLN A 189 16.41 -16.24 6.68
CA GLN A 189 15.93 -15.56 7.87
C GLN A 189 14.39 -15.43 7.91
N LEU A 190 13.72 -15.30 6.77
CA LEU A 190 12.25 -15.27 6.68
C LEU A 190 11.61 -16.66 6.61
N GLN A 191 12.37 -17.69 6.24
CA GLN A 191 11.90 -19.08 6.25
C GLN A 191 11.72 -19.61 7.67
N LYS A 192 12.52 -19.13 8.62
CA LYS A 192 12.33 -19.43 10.04
C LYS A 192 11.09 -18.78 10.64
N VAL A 193 10.69 -17.60 10.19
CA VAL A 193 9.51 -16.90 10.71
C VAL A 193 8.23 -17.56 10.21
N LEU A 194 8.15 -17.91 8.92
CA LEU A 194 6.95 -18.57 8.34
C LEU A 194 6.74 -20.00 8.85
N ASN A 195 7.79 -20.71 9.27
CA ASN A 195 7.66 -22.06 9.82
C ASN A 195 7.15 -22.07 11.27
N ILE A 196 7.18 -20.93 11.98
CA ILE A 196 6.70 -20.84 13.37
C ILE A 196 5.17 -20.68 13.43
N ASP A 197 4.56 -20.05 12.42
CA ASP A 197 3.10 -19.85 12.37
C ASP A 197 2.33 -21.06 11.83
N ALA A 198 2.99 -21.97 11.11
CA ALA A 198 2.36 -23.16 10.53
C ALA A 198 2.13 -24.29 11.55
N GLU A 199 2.80 -24.26 12.71
CA GLU A 199 2.74 -25.34 13.70
C GLU A 199 1.66 -25.12 14.78
N ASN A 200 0.97 -23.98 14.80
CA ASN A 200 0.08 -23.63 15.92
C ASN A 200 -1.35 -23.19 15.55
N SER A 201 -1.86 -23.56 14.37
CA SER A 201 -3.22 -23.25 13.95
C SER A 201 -3.93 -24.47 13.39
N SER A 202 -4.21 -25.44 14.27
CA SER A 202 -5.12 -26.55 13.99
C SER A 202 -6.49 -26.28 14.63
N THR A 203 -7.46 -25.79 13.86
CA THR A 203 -8.87 -26.11 14.11
C THR A 203 -9.55 -26.48 12.77
N PRO A 204 -10.24 -27.64 12.67
CA PRO A 204 -10.69 -28.18 11.37
C PRO A 204 -11.98 -27.58 10.79
N GLU A 205 -12.50 -26.47 11.31
CA GLU A 205 -13.86 -26.00 10.95
C GLU A 205 -13.92 -24.81 9.97
N GLU A 206 -12.83 -24.07 9.72
CA GLU A 206 -12.87 -22.93 8.78
C GLU A 206 -12.49 -23.27 7.33
N MET A 207 -11.89 -24.44 7.07
CA MET A 207 -11.49 -24.82 5.70
C MET A 207 -12.65 -25.24 4.79
N GLU A 208 -13.81 -25.61 5.34
CA GLU A 208 -14.94 -26.05 4.51
C GLU A 208 -15.67 -24.89 3.81
N PHE A 209 -15.63 -23.68 4.38
CA PHE A 209 -16.30 -22.51 3.81
C PHE A 209 -15.53 -21.93 2.62
N HIS A 210 -14.19 -21.93 2.69
CA HIS A 210 -13.33 -21.39 1.64
C HIS A 210 -13.30 -22.27 0.38
N ILE A 211 -13.36 -23.60 0.53
CA ILE A 211 -13.39 -24.53 -0.61
C ILE A 211 -14.72 -24.43 -1.35
N LYS A 212 -15.85 -24.34 -0.64
CA LYS A 212 -17.18 -24.15 -1.28
C LYS A 212 -17.31 -22.81 -2.00
N PHE A 213 -16.74 -21.74 -1.47
CA PHE A 213 -16.76 -20.41 -2.11
C PHE A 213 -15.93 -20.38 -3.41
N MET A 214 -14.73 -20.95 -3.40
CA MET A 214 -13.85 -21.01 -4.59
C MET A 214 -14.42 -21.91 -5.69
N THR A 215 -15.08 -23.01 -5.33
CA THR A 215 -15.66 -23.94 -6.32
C THR A 215 -16.90 -23.36 -7.00
N THR A 216 -17.69 -22.56 -6.27
CA THR A 216 -18.91 -21.90 -6.79
C THR A 216 -18.57 -20.75 -7.75
N LEU A 217 -17.51 -19.98 -7.47
CA LEU A 217 -17.03 -18.92 -8.36
C LEU A 217 -16.41 -19.45 -9.65
N CYS A 218 -15.79 -20.63 -9.61
CA CYS A 218 -15.20 -21.26 -10.79
C CYS A 218 -16.27 -21.79 -11.76
N PHE A 219 -17.41 -22.29 -11.24
CA PHE A 219 -18.52 -22.74 -12.09
C PHE A 219 -19.29 -21.60 -12.75
N GLN A 220 -19.37 -20.42 -12.12
CA GLN A 220 -20.05 -19.25 -12.69
C GLN A 220 -19.31 -18.67 -13.91
N PHE A 221 -17.97 -18.82 -13.97
CA PHE A 221 -17.15 -18.32 -15.08
C PHE A 221 -17.10 -19.25 -16.30
N LEU A 222 -17.44 -20.54 -16.15
CA LEU A 222 -17.39 -21.51 -17.25
C LEU A 222 -18.66 -21.55 -18.11
N LEU A 223 -19.73 -20.83 -17.74
CA LEU A 223 -21.01 -20.83 -18.49
C LEU A 223 -21.27 -19.57 -19.34
N PHE A 224 -20.34 -18.62 -19.40
CA PHE A 224 -20.44 -17.46 -20.30
C PHE A 224 -19.40 -17.54 -21.42
N PRO A 225 -19.74 -18.01 -22.63
CA PRO A 225 -18.88 -17.83 -23.79
C PRO A 225 -18.86 -16.34 -24.16
N PHE A 226 -17.67 -15.74 -24.07
CA PHE A 226 -17.33 -14.46 -24.67
C PHE A 226 -17.69 -14.48 -26.15
N LYS A 227 -18.73 -13.74 -26.54
CA LYS A 227 -19.10 -13.53 -27.93
C LYS A 227 -18.20 -12.42 -28.49
N THR A 228 -17.15 -12.81 -29.22
CA THR A 228 -16.36 -11.93 -30.08
C THR A 228 -17.28 -11.31 -31.15
N SER A 229 -17.39 -9.98 -31.15
CA SER A 229 -17.97 -9.23 -32.27
C SER A 229 -16.98 -9.21 -33.44
N ARG A 230 -17.54 -9.36 -34.65
CA ARG A 230 -16.89 -9.04 -35.94
C ARG A 230 -16.41 -7.60 -35.96
#